data_AF-A0A212ELZ1-F1
#
_entry.id   AF-A0A212ELZ1-F1
#
_cell.length_a   1.000
_cell.length_b   1.000
_cell.length_c   1.000
_cell.angle_alpha   90.00
_cell.angle_beta   90.00
_cell.angle_gamma   90.00
#
_symmetry.space_group_name_H-M   'P 1'
#
loop_
_entity.id
_entity.type
_entity.pdbx_description
1 polymer ?
#
loop_
_entity_poly.entity_id
_entity_poly.type
_entity_poly.pdbx_seq_one_letter_code
_entity_poly.pdbx_strand_id
1 'polypeptide(L)'
;KYKNYLLNVVSFIFYLFENYVLVKTIIYRYPFYGVQFHPEKISFEWKLSKNYPHSYDSLVANRHFMDFFVKECRYNYNSFSNAAEENQYLIYNYSPKFTGALGSAYHQCYLFEPRGSVASVKK
;
A
#
# COMPACT_ATOMS: atom_id res chain seq x y z
N LYS A 1 20.61 -23.54 21.48
CA LYS A 1 20.51 -23.60 20.00
C LYS A 1 19.23 -22.89 19.51
N TYR A 2 18.96 -21.65 19.92
CA TYR A 2 18.11 -20.64 19.27
C TYR A 2 18.40 -19.32 20.01
N LYS A 3 19.50 -18.66 19.63
CA LYS A 3 19.82 -17.31 20.12
C LYS A 3 19.23 -16.32 19.13
N ASN A 4 18.27 -15.54 19.60
CA ASN A 4 18.03 -14.15 19.20
C ASN A 4 18.19 -13.86 17.70
N TYR A 5 17.17 -14.19 16.91
CA TYR A 5 16.83 -13.37 15.74
C TYR A 5 16.06 -12.13 16.24
N LEU A 6 16.70 -11.36 17.11
CA LEU A 6 16.44 -9.92 17.14
C LEU A 6 16.83 -9.47 15.73
N LEU A 7 15.81 -9.22 14.91
CA LEU A 7 15.94 -8.45 13.69
C LEU A 7 16.70 -7.18 14.07
N ASN A 8 18.01 -7.23 13.86
CA ASN A 8 18.86 -6.06 13.88
C ASN A 8 18.39 -5.22 12.70
N VAL A 9 17.40 -4.36 12.95
CA VAL A 9 16.97 -3.28 12.08
C VAL A 9 18.13 -2.29 12.05
N VAL A 10 19.15 -2.61 11.26
CA VAL A 10 20.32 -1.79 11.05
C VAL A 10 20.29 -1.34 9.60
N SER A 11 19.59 -0.23 9.36
CA SER A 11 20.07 0.92 8.59
C SER A 11 18.88 1.85 8.34
N PHE A 12 18.76 2.89 9.16
CA PHE A 12 17.90 4.04 8.89
C PHE A 12 18.69 5.00 8.00
N ILE A 13 18.42 5.01 6.69
CA ILE A 13 18.97 6.03 5.80
C ILE A 13 17.88 7.08 5.56
N PHE A 14 18.03 8.20 6.26
CA PHE A 14 17.24 9.41 6.13
C PHE A 14 17.74 10.20 4.92
N TYR A 15 17.06 10.14 3.78
CA TYR A 15 17.17 11.18 2.74
C TYR A 15 15.93 11.16 1.84
N LEU A 16 15.04 12.15 2.02
CA LEU A 16 14.54 13.09 1.00
C LEU A 16 13.35 13.88 1.55
N PHE A 17 13.54 15.20 1.65
CA PHE A 17 12.66 16.24 2.20
C PHE A 17 12.44 16.15 3.71
N GLU A 18 12.62 17.28 4.39
CA GLU A 18 12.78 17.46 5.85
C GLU A 18 11.72 16.83 6.77
N ASN A 19 10.72 16.09 6.29
CA ASN A 19 9.71 15.46 7.13
C ASN A 19 9.18 14.09 6.62
N TYR A 20 9.82 13.43 5.64
CA TYR A 20 9.32 12.13 5.12
C TYR A 20 10.35 11.01 5.28
N VAL A 21 10.00 9.99 6.09
CA VAL A 21 10.85 8.83 6.36
C VAL A 21 10.47 7.68 5.43
N LEU A 22 11.20 7.51 4.33
CA LEU A 22 11.22 6.22 3.61
C LEU A 22 12.16 5.29 4.38
N VAL A 23 11.60 4.29 5.07
CA VAL A 23 12.42 3.22 5.65
C VAL A 23 12.77 2.26 4.53
N LYS A 24 13.87 2.54 3.84
CA LYS A 24 14.52 1.52 3.02
C LYS A 24 15.07 0.47 3.99
N THR A 25 14.30 -0.57 4.30
CA THR A 25 14.91 -1.79 4.83
C THR A 25 15.73 -2.38 3.70
N ILE A 26 16.98 -1.91 3.62
CA ILE A 26 17.99 -2.50 2.76
C ILE A 26 18.34 -3.85 3.37
N ILE A 27 17.54 -4.87 3.09
CA ILE A 27 18.13 -6.18 2.88
C ILE A 27 18.82 -6.01 1.54
N TYR A 28 20.13 -5.70 1.54
CA TYR A 28 20.98 -5.24 0.39
C TYR A 28 20.86 -6.05 -0.91
N ARG A 29 20.11 -7.14 -0.89
CA ARG A 29 19.95 -8.13 -1.94
C ARG A 29 18.57 -8.13 -2.61
N TYR A 30 17.53 -7.57 -1.99
CA TYR A 30 16.15 -7.73 -2.48
C TYR A 30 15.39 -6.39 -2.54
N PRO A 31 14.53 -6.19 -3.56
CA PRO A 31 13.77 -4.96 -3.75
C PRO A 31 12.54 -4.91 -2.82
N PHE A 32 12.77 -4.95 -1.50
CA PHE A 32 11.72 -4.76 -0.50
C PHE A 32 11.70 -3.31 -0.01
N TYR A 33 10.51 -2.73 0.00
CA TYR A 33 10.27 -1.33 0.36
C TYR A 33 9.18 -1.24 1.42
N GLY A 34 9.36 -0.37 2.41
CA GLY A 34 8.39 -0.12 3.46
C GLY A 34 8.34 1.36 3.83
N VAL A 35 7.15 1.83 4.19
CA VAL A 35 6.93 3.20 4.68
C VAL A 35 6.10 3.13 5.95
N GLN A 36 6.45 3.94 6.95
CA GLN A 36 5.70 3.99 8.21
C GLN A 36 4.43 4.86 8.09
N PHE A 37 4.42 5.81 7.17
CA PHE A 37 3.29 6.67 6.88
C PHE A 37 2.44 6.12 5.72
N HIS A 38 1.31 6.77 5.47
CA HIS A 38 0.33 6.40 4.45
C HIS A 38 0.42 7.32 3.23
N PRO A 39 1.34 7.08 2.28
CA PRO A 39 1.46 7.93 1.09
C PRO A 39 0.13 8.00 0.33
N GLU A 40 -0.62 6.90 0.25
CA GLU A 40 -1.86 6.78 -0.51
C GLU A 40 -2.95 7.75 -0.04
N LYS A 41 -2.99 8.09 1.25
CA LYS A 41 -4.08 8.90 1.83
C LYS A 41 -4.06 10.35 1.36
N ILE A 42 -2.89 10.87 0.99
CA ILE A 42 -2.70 12.27 0.59
C ILE A 42 -3.56 12.66 -0.61
N SER A 43 -3.70 11.78 -1.60
CA SER A 43 -4.42 12.08 -2.84
C SER A 43 -5.87 11.58 -2.83
N PHE A 44 -6.20 10.61 -1.98
CA PHE A 44 -7.44 9.83 -2.11
C PHE A 44 -8.35 9.87 -0.88
N GLU A 45 -7.88 10.33 0.28
CA GLU A 45 -8.66 10.30 1.52
C GLU A 45 -8.92 11.68 2.11
N TRP A 46 -10.19 12.06 2.21
CA TRP A 46 -10.65 13.42 2.57
C TRP A 46 -11.40 13.48 3.91
N LYS A 47 -11.11 12.55 4.84
CA LYS A 47 -11.89 12.43 6.07
C LYS A 47 -11.62 13.64 6.96
N LEU A 48 -12.63 14.50 7.16
CA LEU A 48 -12.51 15.75 7.92
C LEU A 48 -11.98 15.58 9.36
N SER A 49 -12.24 14.42 9.99
CA SER A 49 -11.73 14.13 11.34
C SER A 49 -10.24 13.80 11.39
N LYS A 50 -9.54 13.81 10.24
CA LYS A 50 -8.12 13.50 10.10
C LYS A 50 -7.45 14.62 9.32
N ASN A 51 -6.31 15.08 9.82
CA ASN A 51 -5.55 16.16 9.19
C ASN A 51 -4.57 15.59 8.17
N TYR A 52 -5.08 15.09 7.04
CA TYR A 52 -4.22 14.63 5.94
C TYR A 52 -3.63 15.83 5.20
N PRO A 53 -2.32 15.82 4.88
CA PRO A 53 -1.69 16.95 4.23
C PRO A 53 -2.01 16.94 2.73
N HIS A 54 -2.94 17.79 2.30
CA HIS A 54 -3.39 17.93 0.91
C HIS A 54 -2.71 19.10 0.17
N SER A 55 -1.55 19.56 0.64
CA SER A 55 -0.79 20.61 -0.06
C SER A 55 -0.23 20.08 -1.38
N TYR A 56 0.05 21.00 -2.31
CA TYR A 56 0.68 20.66 -3.59
C TYR A 56 1.99 19.88 -3.39
N ASP A 57 2.84 20.32 -2.46
CA ASP A 57 4.10 19.64 -2.16
C ASP A 57 3.89 18.22 -1.62
N SER A 58 2.85 18.00 -0.82
CA SER A 58 2.50 16.66 -0.32
C SER A 58 1.99 15.76 -1.44
N LEU A 59 1.23 16.31 -2.41
CA LEU A 59 0.79 15.59 -3.60
C LEU A 59 1.97 15.21 -4.51
N VAL A 60 2.94 16.12 -4.69
CA VAL A 60 4.18 15.85 -5.44
C VAL A 60 4.97 14.73 -4.77
N ALA A 61 5.16 14.81 -3.44
CA ALA A 61 5.80 13.75 -2.67
C ALA A 61 5.07 12.41 -2.81
N ASN A 62 3.74 12.38 -2.63
CA ASN A 62 2.90 11.19 -2.85
C ASN A 62 3.16 10.58 -4.23
N ARG A 63 3.15 11.41 -5.27
CA ARG A 63 3.34 10.95 -6.64
C ARG A 63 4.71 10.30 -6.86
N HIS A 64 5.76 10.84 -6.25
CA HIS A 64 7.10 10.23 -6.32
C HIS A 64 7.15 8.80 -5.77
N PHE A 65 6.46 8.50 -4.66
CA PHE A 65 6.38 7.12 -4.14
C PHE A 65 5.70 6.18 -5.13
N MET A 66 4.60 6.63 -5.74
CA MET A 66 3.85 5.84 -6.72
C MET A 66 4.67 5.58 -7.98
N ASP A 67 5.30 6.62 -8.54
CA ASP A 67 6.13 6.48 -9.75
C ASP A 67 7.35 5.60 -9.50
N PHE A 68 8.00 5.74 -8.33
CA PHE A 68 9.10 4.87 -7.92
C PHE A 68 8.67 3.40 -7.86
N PHE A 69 7.57 3.09 -7.15
CA PHE A 69 7.12 1.71 -6.99
C PHE A 69 6.74 1.06 -8.33
N VAL A 70 5.99 1.78 -9.18
CA VAL A 70 5.62 1.27 -10.51
C VAL A 70 6.85 1.13 -11.41
N LYS A 71 7.87 1.98 -11.27
CA LYS A 71 9.16 1.80 -11.97
C LYS A 71 9.86 0.51 -11.55
N GLU A 72 9.90 0.20 -10.25
CA GLU A 72 10.49 -1.05 -9.75
C GLU A 72 9.77 -2.29 -10.30
N CYS A 73 8.44 -2.25 -10.42
CA CYS A 73 7.67 -3.35 -11.00
C CYS A 73 8.03 -3.63 -12.48
N ARG A 74 8.54 -2.66 -13.24
CA ARG A 74 8.91 -2.83 -14.66
C ARG A 74 10.18 -3.66 -14.88
N TYR A 75 10.98 -3.89 -13.84
CA TYR A 75 12.13 -4.79 -13.93
C TYR A 75 11.74 -6.27 -13.91
N ASN A 76 10.46 -6.58 -13.67
CA ASN A 76 9.92 -7.92 -13.68
C ASN A 76 9.19 -8.22 -15.01
N TYR A 77 9.40 -9.42 -15.56
CA TYR A 77 8.82 -9.87 -16.84
C TYR A 77 7.61 -10.81 -16.68
N ASN A 78 7.01 -10.89 -15.48
CA ASN A 78 5.84 -11.70 -15.25
C ASN A 78 4.67 -11.17 -16.10
N SER A 79 3.89 -12.10 -16.63
CA SER A 79 2.71 -11.82 -17.44
C SER A 79 1.67 -12.92 -17.21
N PHE A 80 0.40 -12.60 -17.46
CA PHE A 80 -0.65 -13.61 -17.56
C PHE A 80 -0.47 -14.44 -18.84
N SER A 81 -1.03 -15.65 -18.86
CA SER A 81 -0.90 -16.54 -20.02
C SER A 81 -1.60 -15.97 -21.26
N ASN A 82 -2.66 -15.19 -21.06
CA ASN A 82 -3.41 -14.49 -22.09
C ASN A 82 -4.28 -13.36 -21.49
N ALA A 83 -4.81 -12.50 -22.36
CA ALA A 83 -5.65 -11.37 -21.96
C ALA A 83 -6.98 -11.79 -21.32
N ALA A 84 -7.54 -12.96 -21.65
CA ALA A 84 -8.79 -13.42 -21.06
C ALA A 84 -8.60 -13.81 -19.59
N GLU A 85 -7.46 -14.43 -19.25
CA GLU A 85 -7.05 -14.69 -17.88
C GLU A 85 -6.83 -13.38 -17.12
N GLU A 86 -6.02 -12.45 -17.67
CA GLU A 86 -5.78 -11.13 -17.06
C GLU A 86 -7.09 -10.41 -16.71
N ASN A 87 -8.01 -10.35 -17.67
CA ASN A 87 -9.30 -9.69 -17.51
C ASN A 87 -10.16 -10.29 -16.39
N GLN A 88 -9.92 -11.51 -15.92
CA GLN A 88 -10.63 -12.08 -14.77
C GLN A 88 -10.07 -11.59 -13.43
N TYR A 89 -8.78 -11.23 -13.37
CA TYR A 89 -8.09 -10.87 -12.13
C TYR A 89 -7.96 -9.35 -11.89
N LEU A 90 -8.22 -8.52 -12.91
CA LEU A 90 -8.17 -7.06 -12.77
C LEU A 90 -9.19 -6.54 -11.75
N ILE A 91 -8.81 -5.46 -11.05
CA ILE A 91 -9.67 -4.79 -10.05
C ILE A 91 -10.97 -4.23 -10.65
N TYR A 92 -11.01 -4.03 -11.98
CA TYR A 92 -12.16 -3.51 -12.72
C TYR A 92 -13.41 -4.40 -12.63
N ASN A 93 -13.26 -5.67 -12.28
CA ASN A 93 -14.40 -6.58 -12.09
C ASN A 93 -15.15 -6.37 -10.77
N TYR A 94 -14.64 -5.50 -9.90
CA TYR A 94 -15.17 -5.29 -8.56
C TYR A 94 -15.69 -3.86 -8.42
N SER A 95 -16.72 -3.69 -7.59
CA SER A 95 -17.30 -2.38 -7.31
C SER A 95 -17.02 -1.98 -5.86
N PRO A 96 -16.32 -0.86 -5.61
CA PRO A 96 -16.09 -0.40 -4.26
C PRO A 96 -17.38 0.09 -3.60
N LYS A 97 -17.43 0.04 -2.27
CA LYS A 97 -18.54 0.58 -1.46
C LYS A 97 -18.10 1.87 -0.78
N PHE A 98 -18.99 2.86 -0.73
CA PHE A 98 -18.75 4.12 -0.03
C PHE A 98 -18.85 3.90 1.49
N THR A 99 -17.72 3.60 2.11
CA THR A 99 -17.62 3.34 3.55
C THR A 99 -17.36 4.60 4.37
N GLY A 100 -16.97 5.71 3.72
CA GLY A 100 -16.80 7.00 4.37
C GLY A 100 -18.05 7.50 5.10
N ALA A 101 -19.25 7.32 4.50
CA ALA A 101 -20.53 7.64 5.14
C ALA A 101 -20.81 6.83 6.41
N LEU A 102 -20.21 5.65 6.54
CA LEU A 102 -20.35 4.77 7.71
C LEU A 102 -19.31 5.07 8.79
N GLY A 103 -18.53 6.15 8.65
CA GLY A 103 -17.50 6.54 9.60
C GLY A 103 -16.15 5.84 9.42
N SER A 104 -15.95 5.10 8.31
CA SER A 104 -14.67 4.47 7.96
C SER A 104 -13.52 5.46 7.89
N ALA A 105 -12.28 4.98 8.05
CA ALA A 105 -11.06 5.77 7.79
C ALA A 105 -10.71 5.88 6.30
N TYR A 106 -11.49 5.23 5.45
CA TYR A 106 -11.37 5.20 3.99
C TYR A 106 -12.68 5.65 3.36
N HIS A 107 -12.63 6.37 2.24
CA HIS A 107 -13.82 6.78 1.49
C HIS A 107 -14.49 5.56 0.87
N GLN A 108 -13.69 4.73 0.21
CA GLN A 108 -14.16 3.58 -0.54
C GLN A 108 -13.38 2.33 -0.14
N CYS A 109 -14.07 1.20 -0.05
CA CYS A 109 -13.44 -0.11 0.17
C CYS A 109 -14.00 -1.14 -0.80
N TYR A 110 -13.11 -1.99 -1.32
CA TYR A 110 -13.49 -3.23 -1.98
C TYR A 110 -13.67 -4.32 -0.93
N LEU A 111 -14.83 -4.97 -0.91
CA LEU A 111 -15.17 -6.03 0.05
C LEU A 111 -15.23 -7.36 -0.72
N PHE A 112 -14.53 -8.37 -0.22
CA PHE A 112 -14.46 -9.70 -0.83
C PHE A 112 -14.89 -10.74 0.20
N GLU A 113 -15.61 -11.76 -0.26
CA GLU A 113 -15.96 -12.89 0.59
C GLU A 113 -14.69 -13.64 1.04
N PRO A 114 -14.66 -14.17 2.28
CA PRO A 114 -13.54 -14.96 2.75
C PRO A 114 -13.26 -16.14 1.81
N ARG A 115 -12.00 -16.33 1.44
CA ARG A 115 -11.59 -17.53 0.69
C ARG A 115 -11.49 -18.71 1.66
N GLY A 116 -12.44 -19.64 1.59
CA GLY A 116 -12.48 -20.87 2.40
C GLY A 116 -13.79 -21.03 3.17
N SER A 117 -14.04 -22.22 3.72
CA SER A 117 -15.20 -22.47 4.59
C SER A 117 -15.00 -21.77 5.93
N VAL A 118 -15.47 -20.53 6.04
CA VAL A 118 -15.62 -19.88 7.33
C VAL A 118 -16.79 -20.54 8.05
N ALA A 119 -16.50 -21.27 9.14
CA ALA A 119 -17.55 -21.77 10.02
C ALA A 119 -18.41 -20.58 10.45
N SER A 120 -19.70 -20.63 10.12
CA SER A 120 -20.65 -19.60 10.50
C SER A 120 -20.70 -19.52 12.02
N VAL A 121 -20.11 -18.47 12.59
CA VAL A 121 -20.31 -18.11 14.00
C VAL A 121 -21.77 -17.71 14.11
N LYS A 122 -22.60 -18.60 14.65
CA LYS A 122 -23.97 -18.28 15.02
C LYS A 122 -23.92 -17.15 16.07
N LYS A 123 -24.62 -16.05 15.79
CA LYS A 123 -24.92 -15.01 16.76
C LYS A 123 -25.77 -15.57 17.90
#